data_AF-A0A3D3FEE3-F1
#
_entry.id   AF-A0A3D3FEE3-F1
#
_cell.length_a   1.000
_cell.length_b   1.000
_cell.length_c   1.000
_cell.angle_alpha   90.00
_cell.angle_beta   90.00
_cell.angle_gamma   90.00
#
_symmetry.space_group_name_H-M   'P 1'
#
loop_
_entity.id
_entity.type
_entity.pdbx_description
1 polymer ?
#
loop_
_entity_poly.entity_id
_entity_poly.type
_entity_poly.pdbx_seq_one_letter_code
_entity_poly.pdbx_strand_id
1 'polypeptide(L)'
;MAADLHCHTKMSDGTVSIEELVLLAKKRGLSAVAITDRDTFAGDGRAVIFGKRKGIEVIPGAEFTTIDDKTGRKVNILCYYCPHPDRLLGLCRKIAEARKRAILIMLHKILQMYPIPVDMVTHRAQGSTNIFKQHIMHALMDAGYTDAIYGKLYYQLFDPKEGTAYIPVRYPETRDVIRQIHEAGGLAVLAHPG
;
A
#
# COMPACT_ATOMS: atom_id res chain seq x y z
N MET A 1 -0.99 22.87 7.34
CA MET A 1 -1.19 21.93 6.21
C MET A 1 -2.69 21.82 5.98
N ALA A 2 -3.18 22.05 4.77
CA ALA A 2 -4.62 22.05 4.49
C ALA A 2 -5.18 20.66 4.19
N ALA A 3 -4.36 19.76 3.64
CA ALA A 3 -4.73 18.40 3.30
C ALA A 3 -3.53 17.45 3.40
N ASP A 4 -3.80 16.16 3.56
CA ASP A 4 -2.84 15.09 3.35
C ASP A 4 -3.31 14.22 2.19
N LEU A 5 -2.52 14.13 1.12
CA LEU A 5 -2.95 13.51 -0.13
C LEU A 5 -2.35 12.12 -0.35
N HIS A 6 -1.57 11.59 0.59
CA HIS A 6 -0.98 10.26 0.43
C HIS A 6 -1.04 9.50 1.75
N CYS A 7 -2.22 8.96 2.05
CA CYS A 7 -2.46 8.19 3.26
C CYS A 7 -2.87 6.76 2.94
N HIS A 8 -2.32 5.80 3.68
CA HIS A 8 -2.72 4.40 3.62
C HIS A 8 -3.51 4.02 4.87
N THR A 9 -4.38 3.04 4.70
CA THR A 9 -5.19 2.46 5.75
C THR A 9 -4.86 0.97 5.91
N LYS A 10 -5.56 0.30 6.81
CA LYS A 10 -5.52 -1.15 6.94
C LYS A 10 -5.95 -1.90 5.68
N MET A 11 -6.50 -1.23 4.66
CA MET A 11 -6.82 -1.87 3.37
C MET A 11 -5.57 -2.25 2.58
N SER A 12 -4.44 -1.58 2.81
CA SER A 12 -3.11 -2.04 2.36
C SER A 12 -2.13 -2.28 3.51
N ASP A 13 -1.19 -1.38 3.73
CA ASP A 13 -0.02 -1.49 4.60
C ASP A 13 -0.01 -0.40 5.69
N GLY A 14 -1.12 0.32 5.84
CA GLY A 14 -1.33 1.28 6.92
C GLY A 14 -1.78 0.60 8.21
N THR A 15 -1.65 1.32 9.33
CA THR A 15 -1.94 0.79 10.68
C THR A 15 -3.29 1.20 11.24
N VAL A 16 -3.98 2.14 10.58
CA VAL A 16 -5.26 2.70 11.02
C VAL A 16 -6.38 2.38 10.03
N SER A 17 -7.60 2.24 10.53
CA SER A 17 -8.79 2.09 9.69
C SER A 17 -9.10 3.37 8.91
N ILE A 18 -10.00 3.26 7.94
CA ILE A 18 -10.54 4.41 7.19
C ILE A 18 -11.17 5.41 8.16
N GLU A 19 -11.96 4.93 9.11
CA GLU A 19 -12.65 5.75 10.09
C GLU A 19 -11.67 6.46 11.02
N GLU A 20 -10.65 5.75 11.49
CA GLU A 20 -9.58 6.32 12.32
C GLU A 20 -8.79 7.40 11.57
N LEU A 21 -8.44 7.15 10.31
CA LEU A 21 -7.72 8.12 9.45
C LEU A 21 -8.51 9.42 9.29
N VAL A 22 -9.81 9.31 8.96
CA VAL A 22 -10.68 10.50 8.78
C VAL A 22 -10.85 11.27 10.09
N LEU A 23 -11.02 10.58 11.23
CA LEU A 23 -11.10 11.24 12.53
C LEU A 23 -9.78 11.89 12.94
N LEU A 24 -8.65 11.28 12.59
CA LEU A 24 -7.33 11.86 12.81
C LEU A 24 -7.15 13.13 11.97
N ALA A 25 -7.51 13.10 10.68
CA ALA A 25 -7.47 14.27 9.81
C ALA A 25 -8.31 15.43 10.39
N LYS A 26 -9.52 15.14 10.87
CA LYS A 26 -10.36 16.11 11.58
C LYS A 26 -9.70 16.68 12.83
N LYS A 27 -9.15 15.80 13.68
CA LYS A 27 -8.46 16.21 14.91
C LYS A 27 -7.24 17.10 14.62
N ARG A 28 -6.59 16.90 13.47
CA ARG A 28 -5.45 17.70 13.01
C ARG A 28 -5.86 18.99 12.28
N GLY A 29 -7.16 19.25 12.11
CA GLY A 29 -7.66 20.45 11.44
C GLY A 29 -7.43 20.44 9.93
N LEU A 30 -7.30 19.27 9.30
CA LEU A 30 -7.21 19.15 7.85
C LEU A 30 -8.60 19.36 7.23
N SER A 31 -8.64 20.01 6.07
CA SER A 31 -9.86 20.17 5.27
C SER A 31 -10.14 18.90 4.45
N ALA A 32 -9.09 18.23 3.99
CA ALA A 32 -9.19 17.04 3.16
C ALA A 32 -8.14 15.97 3.51
N VAL A 33 -8.46 14.72 3.21
CA VAL A 33 -7.52 13.59 3.22
C VAL A 33 -7.76 12.72 1.99
N ALA A 34 -6.71 12.25 1.33
CA ALA A 34 -6.83 11.24 0.28
C ALA A 34 -6.49 9.86 0.82
N ILE A 35 -7.29 8.86 0.45
CA ILE A 35 -6.99 7.47 0.72
C ILE A 35 -6.40 6.88 -0.55
N THR A 36 -5.15 6.42 -0.46
CA THR A 36 -4.37 5.96 -1.61
C THR A 36 -3.74 4.61 -1.29
N ASP A 37 -4.56 3.67 -0.82
CA ASP A 37 -4.12 2.33 -0.48
C ASP A 37 -3.45 1.63 -1.69
N ARG A 38 -2.51 0.73 -1.39
CA ARG A 38 -1.68 0.05 -2.40
C ARG A 38 -2.53 -0.86 -3.29
N ASP A 39 -2.50 -0.59 -4.60
CA ASP A 39 -3.05 -1.44 -5.65
C ASP A 39 -4.54 -1.81 -5.42
N THR A 40 -5.32 -0.94 -4.78
CA THR A 40 -6.73 -1.18 -4.46
C THR A 40 -7.52 0.11 -4.29
N PHE A 41 -8.81 0.08 -4.63
CA PHE A 41 -9.80 1.11 -4.30
C PHE A 41 -10.77 0.62 -3.20
N ALA A 42 -10.39 -0.45 -2.50
CA ALA A 42 -11.24 -1.07 -1.50
C ALA A 42 -11.53 -0.10 -0.35
N GLY A 43 -12.80 0.20 -0.14
CA GLY A 43 -13.24 1.06 0.95
C GLY A 43 -13.40 2.53 0.60
N ASP A 44 -13.01 2.98 -0.60
CA ASP A 44 -13.15 4.37 -1.06
C ASP A 44 -14.58 4.91 -0.91
N GLY A 45 -15.57 4.16 -1.41
CA GLY A 45 -16.97 4.58 -1.30
C GLY A 45 -17.42 4.76 0.15
N ARG A 46 -16.99 3.86 1.04
CA ARG A 46 -17.27 3.97 2.49
C ARG A 46 -16.56 5.18 3.09
N ALA A 47 -15.32 5.42 2.68
CA ALA A 47 -14.50 6.53 3.16
C ALA A 47 -15.11 7.89 2.81
N VAL A 48 -15.55 8.06 1.56
CA VAL A 48 -16.23 9.28 1.10
C VAL A 48 -17.50 9.54 1.91
N ILE A 49 -18.33 8.52 2.11
CA ILE A 49 -19.56 8.62 2.91
C ILE A 49 -19.24 9.00 4.37
N PHE A 50 -18.23 8.37 4.97
CA PHE A 50 -17.83 8.64 6.34
C PHE A 50 -17.23 10.05 6.51
N GLY A 51 -16.35 10.46 5.60
CA GLY A 51 -15.78 11.81 5.52
C GLY A 51 -16.87 12.89 5.51
N LYS A 52 -17.84 12.75 4.59
CA LYS A 52 -18.99 13.66 4.50
C LYS A 52 -19.75 13.78 5.83
N ARG A 53 -19.99 12.66 6.52
CA ARG A 53 -20.66 12.67 7.84
C ARG A 53 -19.82 13.32 8.94
N LYS A 54 -18.49 13.30 8.82
CA LYS A 54 -17.58 13.91 9.79
C LYS A 54 -17.17 15.34 9.45
N GLY A 55 -17.55 15.85 8.28
CA GLY A 55 -17.19 17.19 7.81
C GLY A 55 -15.74 17.27 7.32
N ILE A 56 -15.22 16.19 6.75
CA ILE A 56 -13.89 16.12 6.13
C ILE A 56 -14.06 15.66 4.69
N GLU A 57 -13.45 16.38 3.74
CA GLU A 57 -13.41 15.91 2.37
C GLU A 57 -12.49 14.68 2.28
N VAL A 58 -13.00 13.59 1.73
CA VAL A 58 -12.20 12.40 1.46
C VAL A 58 -12.06 12.26 -0.04
N ILE A 59 -10.82 12.26 -0.51
CA ILE A 59 -10.47 12.09 -1.91
C ILE A 59 -10.23 10.58 -2.15
N PRO A 60 -11.07 9.90 -2.94
CA PRO A 60 -10.85 8.50 -3.29
C PRO A 60 -9.65 8.37 -4.23
N GLY A 61 -8.90 7.29 -4.08
CA GLY A 61 -7.67 7.08 -4.83
C GLY A 61 -7.01 5.73 -4.56
N ALA A 62 -5.90 5.50 -5.24
CA ALA A 62 -5.08 4.31 -5.07
C ALA A 62 -3.61 4.64 -5.38
N GLU A 63 -2.68 3.93 -4.73
CA GLU A 63 -1.26 3.97 -5.10
C GLU A 63 -0.89 2.69 -5.86
N PHE A 64 -0.67 2.81 -7.17
CA PHE A 64 -0.23 1.69 -8.00
C PHE A 64 1.28 1.50 -7.89
N THR A 65 1.70 0.27 -7.60
CA THR A 65 3.11 -0.12 -7.71
C THR A 65 3.44 -0.49 -9.17
N THR A 66 4.40 0.20 -9.75
CA THR A 66 4.84 0.03 -11.14
C THR A 66 6.35 -0.16 -11.24
N ILE A 67 6.82 -0.44 -12.45
CA ILE A 67 8.25 -0.43 -12.80
C ILE A 67 8.46 0.47 -14.02
N ASP A 68 9.53 1.25 -14.03
CA ASP A 68 10.00 1.93 -15.24
C ASP A 68 10.94 0.99 -15.97
N ASP A 69 10.49 0.43 -17.09
CA ASP A 69 11.24 -0.55 -17.89
C ASP A 69 12.57 0.03 -18.41
N LYS A 70 12.69 1.36 -18.56
CA LYS A 70 13.95 1.98 -19.00
C LYS A 70 15.03 1.94 -17.94
N THR A 71 14.64 2.11 -16.67
CA THR A 71 15.59 2.22 -15.55
C THR A 71 15.62 0.97 -14.68
N GLY A 72 14.63 0.07 -14.83
CA GLY A 72 14.39 -1.07 -13.95
C GLY A 72 13.95 -0.67 -12.53
N ARG A 73 13.65 0.61 -12.30
CA ARG A 73 13.32 1.12 -10.96
C ARG A 73 11.85 0.93 -10.67
N LYS A 74 11.54 0.52 -9.44
CA LYS A 74 10.17 0.57 -8.92
C LYS A 74 9.73 2.03 -8.81
N VAL A 75 8.55 2.31 -9.31
CA VAL A 75 7.90 3.63 -9.25
C VAL A 75 6.51 3.43 -8.66
N ASN A 76 5.98 4.42 -7.96
CA ASN A 76 4.58 4.37 -7.52
C ASN A 76 3.83 5.55 -8.12
N ILE A 77 2.62 5.28 -8.61
CA ILE A 77 1.74 6.25 -9.24
C ILE A 77 0.45 6.34 -8.44
N LEU A 78 0.15 7.53 -7.96
CA LEU A 78 -1.11 7.85 -7.32
C LEU A 78 -2.17 8.08 -8.39
N CYS A 79 -3.36 7.55 -8.15
CA CYS A 79 -4.56 7.78 -8.93
C CYS A 79 -5.57 8.50 -8.05
N TYR A 80 -6.09 9.65 -8.50
CA TYR A 80 -7.14 10.39 -7.80
C TYR A 80 -8.36 10.62 -8.68
N TYR A 81 -9.51 10.83 -8.04
CA TYR A 81 -10.77 11.23 -8.70
C TYR A 81 -11.10 10.38 -9.93
N CYS A 82 -10.87 9.08 -9.86
CA CYS A 82 -11.16 8.16 -10.97
C CYS A 82 -12.67 7.90 -11.04
N PRO A 83 -13.40 8.40 -12.06
CA PRO A 83 -14.84 8.17 -12.19
C PRO A 83 -15.19 6.73 -12.58
N HIS A 84 -14.28 6.01 -13.23
CA HIS A 84 -14.47 4.62 -13.66
C HIS A 84 -13.42 3.67 -13.04
N PRO A 85 -13.35 3.58 -11.69
CA PRO A 85 -12.33 2.77 -11.01
C PRO A 85 -12.47 1.27 -11.30
N ASP A 86 -13.66 0.83 -11.70
CA ASP A 86 -13.97 -0.52 -12.18
C ASP A 86 -13.06 -0.97 -13.33
N ARG A 87 -12.68 -0.04 -14.23
CA ARG A 87 -11.75 -0.30 -15.34
C ARG A 87 -10.33 -0.66 -14.86
N LEU A 88 -9.95 -0.20 -13.67
CA LEU A 88 -8.63 -0.44 -13.08
C LEU A 88 -8.60 -1.68 -12.17
N LEU A 89 -9.74 -2.26 -11.80
CA LEU A 89 -9.79 -3.42 -10.89
C LEU A 89 -9.05 -4.64 -11.44
N GLY A 90 -9.03 -4.83 -12.77
CA GLY A 90 -8.24 -5.88 -13.40
C GLY A 90 -6.74 -5.70 -13.20
N LEU A 91 -6.26 -4.46 -13.24
CA LEU A 91 -4.86 -4.10 -12.94
C LEU A 91 -4.54 -4.33 -11.46
N CYS A 92 -5.39 -3.83 -10.55
CA CYS A 92 -5.29 -4.06 -9.11
C CYS A 92 -5.13 -5.54 -8.77
N ARG A 93 -6.02 -6.40 -9.31
CA ARG A 93 -5.98 -7.85 -9.10
C ARG A 93 -4.67 -8.47 -9.60
N LYS A 94 -4.20 -8.09 -10.80
CA LYS A 94 -2.95 -8.61 -11.36
C LYS A 94 -1.74 -8.29 -10.46
N ILE A 95 -1.66 -7.05 -9.97
CA ILE A 95 -0.58 -6.62 -9.08
C ILE A 95 -0.68 -7.34 -7.73
N ALA A 96 -1.88 -7.39 -7.15
CA ALA A 96 -2.13 -8.06 -5.87
C ALA A 96 -1.73 -9.55 -5.92
N GLU A 97 -2.09 -10.27 -6.99
CA GLU A 97 -1.73 -11.68 -7.15
C GLU A 97 -0.22 -11.88 -7.35
N ALA A 98 0.45 -11.01 -8.10
CA ALA A 98 1.91 -11.04 -8.24
C ALA A 98 2.61 -10.81 -6.89
N ARG A 99 2.15 -9.82 -6.13
CA ARG A 99 2.63 -9.51 -4.78
C ARG A 99 2.41 -10.69 -3.83
N LYS A 100 1.21 -11.28 -3.85
CA LYS A 100 0.82 -12.39 -2.98
C LYS A 100 1.72 -13.61 -3.20
N ARG A 101 2.01 -13.97 -4.45
CA ARG A 101 2.93 -15.07 -4.74
C ARG A 101 4.32 -14.82 -4.16
N ALA A 102 4.88 -13.63 -4.36
CA ALA A 102 6.20 -13.31 -3.85
C ALA A 102 6.23 -13.27 -2.31
N ILE A 103 5.26 -12.61 -1.68
CA ILE A 103 5.27 -12.41 -0.22
C ILE A 103 5.11 -13.73 0.54
N LEU A 104 4.38 -14.72 0.00
CA LEU A 104 4.28 -16.04 0.61
C LEU A 104 5.63 -16.76 0.62
N ILE A 105 6.43 -16.63 -0.44
CA ILE A 105 7.78 -17.18 -0.51
C ILE A 105 8.72 -16.43 0.44
N MET A 106 8.66 -15.09 0.46
CA MET A 106 9.45 -14.28 1.40
C MET A 106 9.12 -14.67 2.85
N LEU A 107 7.84 -14.78 3.18
CA LEU A 107 7.36 -15.15 4.51
C LEU A 107 7.87 -16.54 4.90
N HIS A 108 7.77 -17.53 4.00
CA HIS A 108 8.31 -18.86 4.27
C HIS A 108 9.80 -18.83 4.62
N LYS A 109 10.62 -18.11 3.86
CA LYS A 109 12.06 -17.93 4.17
C LYS A 109 12.28 -17.26 5.52
N ILE A 110 11.51 -16.21 5.81
CA ILE A 110 11.63 -15.44 7.06
C ILE A 110 11.29 -16.30 8.27
N LEU A 111 10.23 -17.12 8.21
CA LEU A 111 9.83 -17.99 9.31
C LEU A 111 10.87 -19.08 9.63
N GLN A 112 11.73 -19.45 8.68
CA GLN A 112 12.86 -20.36 8.93
C GLN A 112 14.02 -19.68 9.66
N MET A 113 14.24 -18.38 9.43
CA MET A 113 15.32 -17.60 10.05
C MET A 113 14.89 -16.96 11.38
N TYR A 114 13.61 -16.59 11.49
CA TYR A 114 13.00 -15.89 12.61
C TYR A 114 11.70 -16.61 13.00
N PRO A 115 11.78 -17.64 13.87
CA PRO A 115 10.61 -18.44 14.23
C PRO A 115 9.60 -17.59 15.00
N ILE A 116 8.49 -17.27 14.33
CA ILE A 116 7.29 -16.65 14.93
C ILE A 116 6.05 -17.42 14.45
N PRO A 117 4.96 -17.46 15.22
CA PRO A 117 3.69 -17.96 14.72
C PRO A 117 3.23 -17.16 13.50
N VAL A 118 2.81 -17.86 12.43
CA VAL A 118 2.28 -17.21 11.22
C VAL A 118 1.10 -16.27 11.53
N ASP A 119 0.35 -16.59 12.58
CA ASP A 119 -0.78 -15.79 13.04
C ASP A 119 -0.41 -14.38 13.50
N MET A 120 0.83 -14.15 13.94
CA MET A 120 1.29 -12.79 14.23
C MET A 120 1.30 -11.91 12.96
N VAL A 121 1.68 -12.48 11.81
CA VAL A 121 1.71 -11.77 10.52
C VAL A 121 0.28 -11.59 9.99
N THR A 122 -0.55 -12.63 10.05
CA THR A 122 -1.93 -12.55 9.54
C THR A 122 -2.80 -11.62 10.40
N HIS A 123 -2.56 -11.56 11.72
CA HIS A 123 -3.21 -10.59 12.61
C HIS A 123 -2.84 -9.15 12.22
N ARG A 124 -1.56 -8.88 11.94
CA ARG A 124 -1.13 -7.56 11.45
C ARG A 124 -1.68 -7.20 10.07
N ALA A 125 -1.95 -8.20 9.23
CA ALA A 125 -2.58 -8.03 7.93
C ALA A 125 -4.13 -8.05 7.97
N GLN A 126 -4.75 -8.14 9.16
CA GLN A 126 -6.19 -8.28 9.27
C GLN A 126 -6.93 -7.07 8.67
N GLY A 127 -7.83 -7.34 7.72
CA GLY A 127 -8.58 -6.32 6.98
C GLY A 127 -7.85 -5.78 5.75
N SER A 128 -6.59 -6.19 5.54
CA SER A 128 -5.83 -5.82 4.34
C SER A 128 -6.20 -6.69 3.15
N THR A 129 -6.09 -6.10 1.97
CA THR A 129 -6.25 -6.80 0.70
C THR A 129 -5.06 -7.72 0.38
N ASN A 130 -3.91 -7.53 1.03
CA ASN A 130 -2.72 -8.35 0.82
C ASN A 130 -1.81 -8.39 2.06
N ILE A 131 -0.85 -9.31 2.06
CA ILE A 131 0.27 -9.24 3.00
C ILE A 131 1.35 -8.36 2.38
N PHE A 132 1.75 -7.33 3.12
CA PHE A 132 2.85 -6.44 2.76
C PHE A 132 4.05 -6.70 3.67
N LYS A 133 5.23 -6.26 3.24
CA LYS A 133 6.47 -6.40 4.03
C LYS A 133 6.33 -5.77 5.41
N GLN A 134 5.57 -4.69 5.51
CA GLN A 134 5.26 -3.97 6.74
C GLN A 134 4.52 -4.85 7.76
N HIS A 135 3.60 -5.72 7.34
CA HIS A 135 2.92 -6.66 8.26
C HIS A 135 3.90 -7.68 8.85
N ILE A 136 4.84 -8.18 8.03
CA ILE A 136 5.91 -9.08 8.49
C ILE A 136 6.81 -8.35 9.49
N MET A 137 7.23 -7.12 9.16
CA MET A 137 8.07 -6.33 10.05
C MET A 137 7.39 -6.01 11.37
N HIS A 138 6.10 -5.66 11.37
CA HIS A 138 5.34 -5.46 12.60
C HIS A 138 5.32 -6.71 13.48
N ALA A 139 5.11 -7.90 12.87
CA ALA A 139 5.15 -9.15 13.62
C ALA A 139 6.55 -9.45 14.19
N LEU A 140 7.62 -9.14 13.44
CA LEU A 140 9.00 -9.27 13.92
C LEU A 140 9.32 -8.27 15.04
N MET A 141 8.76 -7.06 14.98
CA MET A 141 8.86 -6.06 16.04
C MET A 141 8.15 -6.53 17.31
N ASP A 142 6.93 -7.04 17.18
CA ASP A 142 6.15 -7.56 18.31
C ASP A 142 6.86 -8.73 19.01
N ALA A 143 7.61 -9.52 18.23
CA ALA A 143 8.44 -10.62 18.74
C ALA A 143 9.82 -10.17 19.26
N GLY A 144 10.16 -8.88 19.17
CA GLY A 144 11.38 -8.30 19.72
C GLY A 144 12.65 -8.42 18.84
N TYR A 145 12.52 -8.81 17.56
CA TYR A 145 13.68 -8.95 16.66
C TYR A 145 14.21 -7.61 16.13
N THR A 146 13.41 -6.55 16.18
CA THR A 146 13.76 -5.20 15.73
C THR A 146 12.84 -4.18 16.39
N ASP A 147 13.27 -2.92 16.47
CA ASP A 147 12.53 -1.80 17.04
C ASP A 147 11.95 -0.85 15.97
N ALA A 148 12.29 -1.06 14.71
CA ALA A 148 11.82 -0.27 13.57
C ALA A 148 11.37 -1.13 12.40
N ILE A 149 10.34 -0.63 11.68
CA ILE A 149 9.86 -1.22 10.41
C ILE A 149 10.94 -1.10 9.34
N TYR A 150 11.55 0.10 9.23
CA TYR A 150 12.60 0.41 8.27
C TYR A 150 13.91 0.58 9.05
N GLY A 151 14.75 -0.44 9.01
CA GLY A 151 16.01 -0.49 9.75
C GLY A 151 16.90 -1.62 9.24
N LYS A 152 17.96 -1.94 10.00
CA LYS A 152 18.96 -2.94 9.61
C LYS A 152 18.32 -4.27 9.15
N LEU A 153 17.38 -4.80 9.94
CA LEU A 153 16.73 -6.07 9.64
C LEU A 153 15.89 -5.98 8.35
N TYR A 154 15.18 -4.86 8.12
CA TYR A 154 14.41 -4.65 6.89
C TYR A 154 15.28 -4.77 5.65
N TYR A 155 16.42 -4.06 5.62
CA TYR A 155 17.32 -4.08 4.47
C TYR A 155 17.99 -5.45 4.31
N GLN A 156 18.39 -6.09 5.41
CA GLN A 156 18.93 -7.47 5.36
C GLN A 156 17.93 -8.47 4.76
N LEU A 157 16.64 -8.31 5.03
CA LEU A 157 15.61 -9.22 4.52
C LEU A 157 15.17 -8.87 3.10
N PHE A 158 15.02 -7.58 2.79
CA PHE A 158 14.21 -7.11 1.67
C PHE A 158 14.95 -6.23 0.65
N ASP A 159 16.26 -6.00 0.83
CA ASP A 159 17.06 -5.29 -0.17
C ASP A 159 16.97 -6.00 -1.54
N PRO A 160 16.74 -5.27 -2.65
CA PRO A 160 16.58 -5.90 -3.95
C PRO A 160 17.80 -6.64 -4.50
N LYS A 161 19.01 -6.34 -4.00
CA LYS A 161 20.28 -6.95 -4.44
C LYS A 161 20.73 -8.04 -3.49
N GLU A 162 20.74 -7.73 -2.19
CA GLU A 162 21.38 -8.58 -1.16
C GLU A 162 20.37 -9.19 -0.17
N GLY A 163 19.08 -8.87 -0.27
CA GLY A 163 18.06 -9.26 0.70
C GLY A 163 17.88 -10.78 0.79
N THR A 164 18.12 -11.37 1.96
CA THR A 164 18.11 -12.84 2.14
C THR A 164 16.75 -13.47 1.89
N ALA A 165 15.68 -12.73 2.15
CA ALA A 165 14.30 -13.15 1.91
C ALA A 165 13.70 -12.55 0.63
N TYR A 166 14.37 -11.61 -0.03
CA TYR A 166 13.80 -10.85 -1.15
C TYR A 166 13.44 -11.77 -2.33
N ILE A 167 12.27 -11.51 -2.89
CA ILE A 167 11.76 -12.14 -4.11
C ILE A 167 11.25 -11.01 -5.01
N PRO A 168 11.75 -10.89 -6.25
CA PRO A 168 11.28 -9.86 -7.17
C PRO A 168 9.81 -10.07 -7.52
N VAL A 169 9.07 -8.96 -7.59
CA VAL A 169 7.69 -8.94 -8.06
C VAL A 169 7.68 -8.31 -9.44
N ARG A 170 7.03 -8.97 -10.41
CA ARG A 170 6.82 -8.38 -11.73
C ARG A 170 5.66 -7.39 -11.65
N TYR A 171 5.98 -6.11 -11.73
CA TYR A 171 5.01 -5.01 -11.77
C TYR A 171 4.72 -4.58 -13.22
N PRO A 172 3.56 -3.95 -13.47
CA PRO A 172 3.25 -3.35 -14.76
C PRO A 172 4.15 -2.15 -15.06
N GLU A 173 4.34 -1.88 -16.35
CA GLU A 173 5.12 -0.73 -16.82
C GLU A 173 4.40 0.59 -16.45
N THR A 174 5.19 1.58 -16.03
CA THR A 174 4.70 2.82 -15.44
C THR A 174 3.83 3.64 -16.40
N ARG A 175 4.24 3.80 -17.66
CA ARG A 175 3.51 4.57 -18.66
C ARG A 175 2.20 3.88 -19.05
N ASP A 176 2.19 2.55 -19.11
CA ASP A 176 0.99 1.76 -19.34
C ASP A 176 -0.04 1.94 -18.21
N VAL A 177 0.41 2.04 -16.96
CA VAL A 177 -0.48 2.32 -15.82
C VAL A 177 -1.01 3.76 -15.87
N ILE A 178 -0.15 4.74 -16.16
CA ILE A 178 -0.57 6.14 -16.33
C ILE A 178 -1.63 6.26 -17.43
N ARG A 179 -1.42 5.59 -18.57
CA ARG A 179 -2.40 5.56 -19.67
C ARG A 179 -3.75 5.00 -19.20
N GLN A 180 -3.74 3.84 -18.53
CA GLN A 180 -4.97 3.23 -18.00
C GLN A 180 -5.69 4.13 -16.98
N ILE A 181 -4.96 4.83 -16.11
CA ILE A 181 -5.53 5.80 -15.17
C ILE A 181 -6.28 6.89 -15.93
N HIS A 182 -5.66 7.49 -16.97
CA HIS A 182 -6.30 8.51 -17.78
C HIS A 182 -7.49 7.98 -18.59
N GLU A 183 -7.41 6.77 -19.15
CA GLU A 183 -8.54 6.10 -19.85
C GLU A 183 -9.72 5.79 -18.92
N ALA A 184 -9.46 5.61 -17.62
CA ALA A 184 -10.46 5.49 -16.57
C ALA A 184 -10.97 6.86 -16.06
N GLY A 185 -10.41 7.96 -16.56
CA GLY A 185 -10.75 9.35 -16.21
C GLY A 185 -10.11 9.86 -14.91
N GLY A 186 -9.19 9.10 -14.31
CA GLY A 186 -8.48 9.50 -13.10
C GLY A 186 -7.29 10.41 -13.38
N LEU A 187 -6.78 11.04 -12.33
CA LEU A 187 -5.57 11.87 -12.35
C LEU A 187 -4.37 11.04 -11.88
N ALA A 188 -3.34 10.92 -12.72
CA ALA A 188 -2.10 10.24 -12.37
C ALA A 188 -1.06 11.22 -11.80
N VAL A 189 -0.46 10.87 -10.65
CA VAL A 189 0.60 11.67 -10.02
C VAL A 189 1.76 10.76 -9.61
N LEU A 190 3.00 11.18 -9.92
CA LEU A 190 4.19 10.47 -9.46
C LEU A 190 4.34 10.64 -7.93
N ALA A 191 4.34 9.52 -7.20
CA ALA A 191 4.51 9.53 -5.76
C ALA A 191 5.99 9.67 -5.37
N HIS A 192 6.26 10.42 -4.30
CA HIS A 192 7.55 10.50 -3.58
C HIS A 192 8.81 10.33 -4.47
N PRO A 193 9.03 11.20 -5.48
CA PRO A 193 10.13 11.04 -6.45
C PRO A 193 11.55 11.30 -5.91
N GLY A 194 11.68 11.64 -4.62
CA GLY A 194 12.91 12.10 -3.98
C GLY A 194 13.67 11.01 -3.24
#